data_AF-A0A944J7L8-F1
#
_entry.id   AF-A0A944J7L8-F1
#
_cell.length_a   1.000
_cell.length_b   1.000
_cell.length_c   1.000
_cell.angle_alpha   90.00
_cell.angle_beta   90.00
_cell.angle_gamma   90.00
#
_symmetry.space_group_name_H-M   'P 1'
#
loop_
_entity.id
_entity.type
_entity.pdbx_description
1 polymer ?
#
loop_
_entity_poly.entity_id
_entity_poly.type
_entity_poly.pdbx_seq_one_letter_code
_entity_poly.pdbx_strand_id
1 'polypeptide(L)' 'MSARHHAARQRRTFIARVARTLHREHGQVSPSEITHVAAACGWRTSNTEVRHVLTRLKLHR' A
#
# COMPACT_ATOMS: atom_id res chain seq x y z
N MET A 1 20.94 9.36 3.67
CA MET A 1 19.62 8.68 3.75
C MET A 1 19.88 7.21 4.09
N SER A 2 19.39 6.68 5.22
CA SER A 2 19.75 5.30 5.61
C SER A 2 18.95 4.25 4.82
N ALA A 3 19.50 3.04 4.64
CA ALA A 3 18.88 1.94 3.89
C ALA A 3 17.45 1.62 4.38
N ARG A 4 17.19 1.78 5.68
CA ARG A 4 15.87 1.61 6.30
C ARG A 4 14.82 2.60 5.78
N HIS A 5 15.21 3.86 5.60
CA HIS A 5 14.32 4.88 5.02
C HIS A 5 14.03 4.61 3.55
N HIS A 6 15.02 4.12 2.82
CA HIS A 6 14.86 3.74 1.42
C HIS A 6 13.88 2.56 1.27
N ALA A 7 14.05 1.51 2.07
CA ALA A 7 13.15 0.35 2.07
C ALA A 7 11.71 0.74 2.45
N ALA A 8 11.52 1.62 3.45
CA ALA A 8 10.21 2.13 3.82
C ALA A 8 9.56 2.95 2.69
N ARG A 9 10.34 3.78 1.99
CA ARG A 9 9.86 4.54 0.82
C ARG A 9 9.43 3.60 -0.30
N GLN A 10 10.25 2.60 -0.65
CA GLN A 10 9.92 1.62 -1.69
C GLN A 10 8.62 0.88 -1.38
N ARG A 11 8.46 0.42 -0.14
CA ARG A 11 7.22 -0.25 0.31
C ARG A 11 5.99 0.65 0.14
N ARG A 12 6.05 1.90 0.57
CA ARG A 12 4.95 2.86 0.41
C ARG A 12 4.64 3.13 -1.07
N THR A 13 5.67 3.22 -1.91
CA THR A 13 5.50 3.36 -3.36
C THR A 13 4.83 2.14 -3.97
N PHE A 14 5.19 0.94 -3.53
CA PHE A 14 4.55 -0.31 -3.94
C PHE A 14 3.06 -0.33 -3.55
N ILE A 15 2.75 -0.10 -2.27
CA ILE A 15 1.37 -0.03 -1.76
C ILE A 15 0.54 0.98 -2.56
N ALA A 16 1.10 2.16 -2.84
CA ALA A 16 0.41 3.20 -3.61
C ALA A 16 0.14 2.79 -5.06
N ARG A 17 1.04 2.01 -5.68
CA ARG A 17 0.82 1.48 -7.05
C ARG A 17 -0.31 0.46 -7.05
N VAL A 18 -0.24 -0.54 -6.17
CA VAL A 18 -1.27 -1.58 -6.03
C VAL A 18 -2.64 -0.96 -5.76
N ALA A 19 -2.72 -0.02 -4.81
CA ALA A 19 -3.97 0.66 -4.48
C ALA A 19 -4.61 1.37 -5.68
N ARG A 20 -3.81 2.03 -6.52
CA ARG A 20 -4.32 2.71 -7.72
C ARG A 20 -4.77 1.73 -8.80
N THR A 21 -4.07 0.61 -8.96
CA THR A 21 -4.46 -0.44 -9.90
C THR A 21 -5.79 -1.05 -9.47
N LEU A 22 -5.90 -1.51 -8.22
CA LEU A 22 -7.14 -2.08 -7.68
C LEU A 22 -8.30 -1.09 -7.74
N HIS A 23 -8.07 0.19 -7.43
CA HIS A 23 -9.13 1.20 -7.53
C HIS A 23 -9.61 1.40 -8.96
N ARG A 24 -8.72 1.34 -9.96
CA ARG A 24 -9.09 1.45 -11.37
C ARG A 24 -9.86 0.24 -11.87
N GLU A 25 -9.51 -0.94 -11.40
CA GLU A 25 -10.13 -2.21 -11.82
C GLU A 25 -11.48 -2.45 -11.15
N HIS A 26 -11.60 -2.13 -9.86
CA HIS A 26 -12.77 -2.50 -9.05
C HIS A 26 -13.58 -1.31 -8.52
N GLY A 27 -13.11 -0.07 -8.71
CA GLY A 27 -13.76 1.13 -8.17
C GLY A 27 -13.61 1.32 -6.65
N GLN A 28 -13.14 0.31 -5.93
CA GLN A 28 -12.95 0.33 -4.48
C GLN A 28 -11.63 -0.35 -4.09
N VAL A 29 -11.18 -0.09 -2.86
CA VAL A 29 -9.91 -0.63 -2.36
C VAL A 29 -10.06 -1.03 -0.89
N SER A 30 -9.76 -2.29 -0.59
CA SER A 30 -9.70 -2.78 0.79
C SER A 30 -8.26 -2.74 1.33
N PRO A 31 -8.01 -2.18 2.52
CA PRO A 31 -6.69 -2.22 3.14
C PRO A 31 -6.18 -3.66 3.37
N SER A 32 -7.09 -4.59 3.68
CA SER A 32 -6.77 -6.00 3.90
C SER A 32 -6.26 -6.70 2.64
N GLU A 33 -6.88 -6.40 1.49
CA GLU A 33 -6.51 -6.93 0.19
C GLU A 33 -5.11 -6.45 -0.23
N ILE A 34 -4.84 -5.15 -0.10
CA ILE A 34 -3.48 -4.62 -0.39
C ILE A 34 -2.44 -5.21 0.56
N THR A 35 -2.79 -5.41 1.83
CA THR A 35 -1.88 -6.04 2.80
C THR A 35 -1.55 -7.47 2.36
N HIS A 36 -2.54 -8.21 1.86
CA HIS A 36 -2.34 -9.55 1.32
C HIS A 36 -1.45 -9.55 0.07
N VAL A 37 -1.71 -8.66 -0.89
CA VAL A 37 -0.88 -8.52 -2.11
C VAL A 37 0.55 -8.12 -1.76
N ALA A 38 0.73 -7.18 -0.82
CA ALA A 38 2.05 -6.79 -0.34
C ALA A 38 2.80 -7.97 0.28
N ALA A 39 2.13 -8.76 1.13
CA ALA A 39 2.72 -9.96 1.73
C ALA A 39 3.09 -11.01 0.67
N ALA A 40 2.23 -11.25 -0.32
CA ALA A 40 2.50 -12.17 -1.43
C ALA A 40 3.72 -11.73 -2.27
N CYS A 41 3.96 -10.43 -2.39
CA CYS A 41 5.14 -9.86 -3.05
C CYS A 41 6.38 -9.73 -2.14
N GLY A 42 6.37 -10.34 -0.94
CA GLY A 42 7.49 -10.32 0.00
C GLY A 42 7.65 -9.01 0.80
N TRP A 43 6.69 -8.09 0.70
CA TRP A 43 6.69 -6.85 1.47
C TRP A 43 6.05 -7.04 2.84
N ARG A 44 6.85 -6.86 3.90
CA ARG A 44 6.33 -6.82 5.26
C ARG A 44 5.68 -5.45 5.54
N THR A 45 4.35 -5.41 5.60
CA THR A 45 3.57 -4.22 5.96
C THR A 45 2.47 -4.55 6.97
N SER A 46 1.77 -3.54 7.46
CA SER A 46 0.63 -3.68 8.35
C SER A 46 -0.59 -2.96 7.78
N ASN A 47 -1.78 -3.40 8.19
CA ASN A 47 -3.04 -2.77 7.80
C ASN A 47 -3.06 -1.27 8.12
N THR A 48 -2.46 -0.86 9.24
CA THR A 48 -2.33 0.54 9.66
C THR A 48 -1.45 1.35 8.70
N GLU A 49 -0.31 0.80 8.26
CA GLU A 49 0.57 1.46 7.29
C GLU A 49 -0.13 1.61 5.93
N VAL A 50 -0.83 0.57 5.49
CA VAL A 50 -1.62 0.59 4.25
C VAL A 50 -2.73 1.63 4.34
N ARG A 51 -3.52 1.66 5.42
CA ARG A 51 -4.57 2.69 5.63
C ARG A 51 -4.00 4.10 5.53
N HIS A 52 -2.87 4.38 6.18
CA HIS A 52 -2.21 5.67 6.04
C HIS A 52 -1.89 6.04 4.59
N VAL A 53 -1.37 5.09 3.80
CA VAL A 53 -1.10 5.34 2.38
C VAL A 53 -2.40 5.62 1.62
N LEU A 54 -3.45 4.85 1.88
CA LEU A 54 -4.75 5.01 1.22
C LEU A 54 -5.44 6.33 1.55
N THR A 55 -5.43 6.74 2.83
CA THR A 55 -5.97 8.04 3.27
C THR A 55 -5.24 9.19 2.59
N ARG A 56 -3.91 9.14 2.47
CA ARG A 56 -3.14 10.16 1.73
C ARG A 56 -3.48 10.20 0.24
N LEU A 57 -3.85 9.07 -0.35
CA LEU A 57 -4.28 8.99 -1.74
C LEU A 57 -5.76 9.32 -1.94
N LYS A 58 -6.52 9.59 -0.86
CA LYS A 58 -7.98 9.77 -0.87
C LYS A 58 -8.74 8.55 -1.43
N LEU A 59 -8.15 7.36 -1.30
CA LEU A 59 -8.75 6.10 -1.76
C LEU A 59 -9.46 5.34 -0.62
N HIS A 60 -9.37 5.84 0.60
CA HIS A 60 -10.01 5.27 1.77
C HIS A 60 -10.34 6.41 2.73
N ARG A 61 -11.58 6.43 3.24
CA ARG A 61 -12.03 7.35 4.30
C ARG A 61 -11.90 6.69 5.66
#